data_AF-A0AAE3W333-F1
#
_entry.id   AF-A0AAE3W333-F1
#
_cell.length_a   1.000
_cell.length_b   1.000
_cell.length_c   1.000
_cell.angle_alpha   90.00
_cell.angle_beta   90.00
_cell.angle_gamma   90.00
#
_symmetry.space_group_name_H-M   'P 1'
#
loop_
_entity.id
_entity.type
_entity.pdbx_description
1 polymer ?
#
loop_
_entity_poly.entity_id
_entity_poly.type
_entity_poly.pdbx_seq_one_letter_code
_entity_poly.pdbx_strand_id
1 'polypeptide(L)'
;MAEGIFAAEIVRELRDRGLLADAFALRRSRTVTFARRLGRDLTERRKPPALLVRRGLQLLRAEPVVLRRQVELGCRAASAGRIVREVRAMAGAPDPAGTHGEPAIN
;
A
#
# COMPACT_ATOMS: atom_id res chain seq x y z
N MET A 1 0.94 0.57 -12.27
CA MET A 1 0.85 0.77 -10.80
C MET A 1 -0.07 -0.30 -10.24
N ALA A 2 0.30 -0.98 -9.15
CA ALA A 2 -0.55 -1.95 -8.45
C ALA A 2 -0.81 -1.47 -7.01
N GLU A 3 -2.02 -1.66 -6.51
CA GLU A 3 -2.43 -1.26 -5.16
C GLU A 3 -3.34 -2.32 -4.51
N GLY A 4 -3.50 -2.21 -3.19
CA GLY A 4 -4.35 -3.12 -2.40
C GLY A 4 -3.56 -3.97 -1.41
N ILE A 5 -4.29 -4.76 -0.61
CA ILE A 5 -3.72 -5.56 0.48
C ILE A 5 -2.84 -6.73 0.01
N PHE A 6 -2.97 -7.12 -1.26
CA PHE A 6 -2.21 -8.18 -1.92
C PHE A 6 -1.05 -7.66 -2.76
N ALA A 7 -0.87 -6.33 -2.88
CA ALA A 7 0.15 -5.75 -3.75
C ALA A 7 1.57 -6.19 -3.37
N ALA A 8 1.84 -6.45 -2.08
CA ALA A 8 3.15 -6.93 -1.66
C ALA A 8 3.49 -8.35 -2.17
N GLU A 9 2.51 -9.15 -2.57
CA GLU A 9 2.73 -10.54 -2.97
C GLU A 9 3.49 -10.67 -4.30
N ILE A 10 3.42 -9.64 -5.15
CA ILE A 10 4.15 -9.59 -6.44
C ILE A 10 5.49 -8.85 -6.34
N VAL A 11 5.84 -8.27 -5.19
CA VAL A 11 7.01 -7.39 -5.05
C VAL A 11 8.32 -8.13 -5.34
N ARG A 12 8.48 -9.34 -4.80
CA ARG A 12 9.68 -10.14 -5.05
C ARG A 12 9.83 -10.46 -6.54
N GLU A 13 8.76 -10.94 -7.17
CA GLU A 13 8.77 -11.30 -8.60
C GLU A 13 9.11 -10.10 -9.49
N LEU A 14 8.52 -8.93 -9.21
CA LEU A 14 8.81 -7.72 -9.98
C LEU A 14 10.25 -7.24 -9.76
N ARG A 15 10.78 -7.38 -8.55
CA ARG A 15 12.17 -7.03 -8.24
C ARG A 15 13.14 -7.95 -8.97
N ASP A 16 12.92 -9.25 -8.92
CA ASP A 16 13.78 -10.26 -9.55
C ASP A 16 13.82 -10.09 -11.07
N ARG A 17 12.73 -9.60 -11.68
CA ARG A 17 12.65 -9.27 -13.11
C ARG A 17 13.15 -7.87 -13.48
N GLY A 18 13.59 -7.06 -12.51
CA GLY A 18 14.01 -5.68 -12.75
C GLY A 18 12.86 -4.73 -13.15
N LEU A 19 11.60 -5.13 -12.93
CA LEU A 19 10.40 -4.36 -13.31
C LEU A 19 9.88 -3.48 -12.17
N LEU A 20 10.43 -3.62 -10.96
CA LEU A 20 9.99 -2.89 -9.79
C LEU A 20 10.73 -1.57 -9.63
N ALA A 21 10.05 -0.46 -9.87
CA ALA A 21 10.54 0.86 -9.49
C ALA A 21 10.61 1.01 -7.95
N ASP A 22 9.50 0.72 -7.24
CA ASP A 22 9.46 0.73 -5.78
C ASP A 22 8.21 0.03 -5.23
N ALA A 23 8.22 -0.30 -3.94
CA ALA A 23 7.11 -0.93 -3.24
C ALA A 23 6.91 -0.33 -1.85
N PHE A 24 5.70 0.16 -1.56
CA PHE A 24 5.40 0.86 -0.31
C PHE A 24 4.26 0.21 0.47
N ALA A 25 4.41 0.17 1.80
CA ALA A 25 3.33 -0.13 2.74
C ALA A 25 2.95 1.15 3.49
N LEU A 26 1.70 1.57 3.37
CA LEU A 26 1.25 2.85 3.90
C LEU A 26 1.10 2.80 5.42
N ARG A 27 1.96 3.55 6.13
CA ARG A 27 1.90 3.71 7.59
C ARG A 27 1.06 4.93 7.96
N ARG A 28 -0.13 4.69 8.52
CA ARG A 28 -1.04 5.74 9.03
C ARG A 28 -1.29 5.57 10.54
N SER A 29 -1.84 6.61 11.17
CA SER A 29 -2.33 6.47 12.54
C SER A 29 -3.55 5.54 12.54
N ARG A 30 -3.37 4.38 13.17
CA ARG A 30 -4.41 3.34 13.30
C ARG A 30 -5.66 3.82 14.00
N THR A 31 -5.49 4.64 15.03
CA THR A 31 -6.59 5.21 15.82
C THR A 31 -7.40 6.18 14.97
N VAL A 32 -6.74 7.01 14.16
CA VAL A 32 -7.42 7.92 13.23
C VAL A 32 -8.14 7.15 12.13
N THR A 33 -7.52 6.11 11.57
CA THR A 33 -8.15 5.23 10.57
C THR A 33 -9.39 4.55 11.15
N PHE A 34 -9.30 4.00 12.36
CA PHE A 34 -10.41 3.39 13.08
C PHE A 34 -11.54 4.39 13.33
N ALA A 35 -11.24 5.57 13.90
CA ALA A 35 -12.25 6.58 14.21
C ALA A 35 -13.00 7.05 12.95
N ARG A 36 -12.28 7.30 11.85
CA ARG A 36 -12.89 7.67 10.57
C ARG A 36 -13.77 6.56 10.00
N ARG A 37 -13.31 5.31 10.06
CA ARG A 37 -14.09 4.14 9.60
C ARG A 37 -15.36 3.96 10.44
N LEU A 38 -15.22 4.00 11.76
CA LEU A 38 -16.34 3.85 12.69
C LEU A 38 -17.37 4.95 12.50
N GLY A 39 -16.94 6.22 12.47
CA GLY A 39 -17.83 7.36 12.25
C GLY A 39 -18.60 7.22 10.94
N ARG A 40 -17.90 6.91 9.84
CA ARG A 40 -18.52 6.67 8.53
C ARG A 40 -19.53 5.52 8.57
N ASP A 41 -19.16 4.38 9.15
CA ASP A 41 -20.03 3.20 9.18
C ASP A 41 -21.28 3.42 10.06
N LEU A 42 -21.16 4.24 11.11
CA LEU A 42 -22.28 4.66 11.97
C LEU A 42 -23.21 5.63 11.24
N THR A 43 -22.66 6.64 10.56
CA THR A 43 -23.44 7.59 9.74
C THR A 43 -24.20 6.87 8.64
N GLU A 44 -23.56 5.91 7.97
CA GLU A 44 -24.16 5.10 6.91
C GLU A 44 -25.09 3.97 7.44
N ARG A 45 -25.24 3.82 8.78
CA ARG A 45 -26.00 2.75 9.45
C ARG A 45 -25.74 1.36 8.87
N ARG A 46 -24.50 1.07 8.44
CA ARG A 46 -24.18 -0.17 7.71
C ARG A 46 -24.51 -1.44 8.51
N LYS A 47 -24.39 -1.38 9.84
CA LYS A 47 -24.55 -2.50 10.78
C LYS A 47 -24.96 -1.97 12.16
N PRO A 48 -25.45 -2.84 13.07
CA PRO A 48 -25.66 -2.46 14.46
C PRO A 48 -24.39 -1.85 15.09
N PRO A 49 -24.50 -0.75 15.87
CA PRO A 49 -23.35 -0.03 16.41
C PRO A 49 -22.36 -0.91 17.17
N ALA A 50 -22.86 -1.83 18.00
CA ALA A 50 -22.02 -2.76 18.76
C ALA A 50 -21.13 -3.65 17.87
N LEU A 51 -21.65 -4.07 16.71
CA LEU A 51 -20.89 -4.88 15.75
C LEU A 51 -19.80 -4.05 15.06
N LEU A 52 -20.08 -2.78 14.75
CA LEU A 52 -19.10 -1.86 14.16
C LEU A 52 -17.94 -1.58 15.11
N VAL A 53 -18.25 -1.31 16.38
CA VAL A 53 -17.22 -1.09 17.42
C VAL A 53 -16.38 -2.35 17.60
N ARG A 54 -17.01 -3.53 17.78
CA ARG A 54 -16.29 -4.79 17.96
C ARG A 54 -15.35 -5.10 16.80
N ARG A 55 -15.86 -5.00 15.56
CA ARG A 55 -15.07 -5.23 14.34
C ARG A 55 -13.97 -4.21 14.17
N GLY A 56 -14.26 -2.93 14.42
CA GLY A 56 -13.25 -1.88 14.30
C GLY A 56 -12.11 -2.05 15.31
N LEU A 57 -12.40 -2.48 16.54
CA LEU A 57 -11.39 -2.83 17.53
C LEU A 57 -10.54 -4.05 17.11
N GLN A 58 -11.14 -5.07 16.47
CA GLN A 58 -10.39 -6.19 15.90
C GLN A 58 -9.43 -5.71 14.80
N LEU A 59 -9.88 -4.85 13.89
CA LEU A 59 -9.06 -4.28 12.83
C LEU A 59 -7.92 -3.41 13.39
N LEU A 60 -8.21 -2.60 14.41
CA LEU A 60 -7.22 -1.76 15.10
C LEU A 60 -6.08 -2.62 15.69
N ARG A 61 -6.42 -3.76 16.30
CA ARG A 61 -5.44 -4.70 16.86
C ARG A 61 -4.68 -5.49 15.80
N ALA A 62 -5.31 -5.79 14.66
CA ALA A 62 -4.70 -6.56 13.57
C ALA A 62 -3.76 -5.73 12.69
N GLU A 63 -3.93 -4.41 12.60
CA GLU A 63 -3.14 -3.53 11.74
C GLU A 63 -1.60 -3.70 11.84
N PRO A 64 -0.96 -3.79 13.02
CA PRO A 64 0.49 -3.99 13.09
C PRO A 64 0.96 -5.28 12.41
N VAL A 65 0.17 -6.35 12.51
CA VAL A 65 0.47 -7.63 11.87
C VAL A 65 0.38 -7.50 10.35
N VAL A 66 -0.65 -6.79 9.87
CA VAL A 66 -0.79 -6.49 8.43
C VAL A 66 0.41 -5.69 7.92
N LEU A 67 0.78 -4.60 8.60
CA LEU A 67 1.91 -3.78 8.18
C LEU A 67 3.22 -4.58 8.19
N ARG A 68 3.45 -5.40 9.22
CA ARG A 68 4.63 -6.26 9.31
C ARG A 68 4.69 -7.25 8.14
N ARG A 69 3.59 -7.93 7.81
CA ARG A 69 3.50 -8.82 6.64
C ARG A 69 3.86 -8.12 5.34
N GLN A 70 3.37 -6.90 5.12
CA GLN A 70 3.70 -6.15 3.90
C GLN A 70 5.21 -5.85 3.83
N VAL A 71 5.83 -5.52 4.96
CA VAL A 71 7.28 -5.27 5.04
C VAL A 71 8.08 -6.56 4.82
N GLU A 72 7.67 -7.67 5.42
CA GLU A 72 8.27 -9.00 5.21
C GLU A 72 8.22 -9.43 3.74
N LEU A 73 7.14 -9.08 3.02
CA LEU A 73 7.00 -9.31 1.58
C LEU A 73 7.80 -8.34 0.69
N GLY A 74 8.52 -7.38 1.29
CA GLY A 74 9.48 -6.51 0.61
C GLY A 74 8.99 -5.09 0.34
N CYS A 75 7.87 -4.65 0.91
CA CYS A 75 7.45 -3.25 0.89
C CYS A 75 8.19 -2.41 1.94
N ARG A 76 8.40 -1.12 1.67
CA ARG A 76 8.90 -0.16 2.65
C ARG A 76 7.77 0.56 3.36
N ALA A 77 7.75 0.52 4.69
CA ALA A 77 6.74 1.23 5.47
C ALA A 77 7.00 2.75 5.48
N ALA A 78 6.07 3.54 4.95
CA ALA A 78 6.22 4.99 4.83
C ALA A 78 4.91 5.76 5.02
N SER A 79 5.00 7.02 5.45
CA SER A 79 3.84 7.91 5.53
C SER A 79 3.41 8.36 4.12
N ALA A 80 2.14 8.73 3.96
CA ALA A 80 1.61 9.21 2.68
C ALA A 80 2.45 10.36 2.09
N GLY A 81 2.82 11.35 2.91
CA GLY A 81 3.63 12.48 2.46
C GLY A 81 5.03 12.06 1.99
N ARG A 82 5.64 11.06 2.62
CA ARG A 82 6.94 10.51 2.19
C ARG A 82 6.80 9.78 0.85
N ILE A 83 5.79 8.91 0.72
CA ILE A 83 5.53 8.16 -0.52
C ILE A 83 5.30 9.13 -1.68
N VAL A 84 4.45 10.14 -1.51
CA VAL A 84 4.19 11.14 -2.58
C VAL A 84 5.47 11.84 -3.01
N ARG A 85 6.35 12.19 -2.06
CA ARG A 85 7.63 12.84 -2.36
C ARG A 85 8.54 11.93 -3.19
N GLU A 86 8.69 10.67 -2.75
CA GLU A 86 9.57 9.69 -3.42
C GLU A 86 9.03 9.30 -4.81
N VAL A 87 7.72 9.09 -4.94
CA VAL A 87 7.08 8.80 -6.23
C VAL A 87 7.24 9.96 -7.22
N ARG A 88 7.09 11.21 -6.77
CA ARG A 88 7.34 12.38 -7.62
C ARG A 88 8.80 12.47 -8.07
N ALA A 89 9.75 12.15 -7.19
CA ALA A 89 11.15 12.12 -7.54
C ALA A 89 11.46 11.05 -8.61
N MET A 90 10.83 9.87 -8.51
CA MET A 90 10.95 8.82 -9.54
C MET A 90 10.32 9.21 -10.87
N ALA A 91 9.15 9.86 -10.85
CA ALA A 91 8.47 10.31 -12.07
C ALA A 91 9.22 11.44 -12.82
N GLY A 92 10.10 12.17 -12.12
CA GLY A 92 10.98 13.18 -12.70
C GLY A 92 12.38 12.67 -13.07
N ALA A 93 12.73 11.43 -12.70
CA ALA A 93 13.99 10.82 -13.08
C ALA A 93 13.87 10.24 -14.51
N PRO A 94 14.88 10.41 -15.38
CA PRO A 94 14.91 9.71 -16.66
C PRO A 94 14.89 8.20 -16.43
N ASP A 95 14.19 7.48 -17.30
CA ASP A 95 14.12 6.02 -17.24
C ASP A 95 15.53 5.40 -17.32
N PRO A 96 16.02 4.69 -16.29
CA PRO A 96 17.31 4.02 -16.37
C PRO A 96 17.29 2.85 -17.37
N ALA A 97 16.11 2.44 -17.84
CA ALA A 97 15.88 1.34 -18.77
C ALA A 97 15.31 1.80 -20.12
N GLY A 98 15.84 2.89 -20.69
CA GLY A 98 15.61 3.31 -22.08
C GLY A 98 16.09 2.31 -23.15
N THR A 99 15.80 1.02 -22.97
CA THR A 99 16.06 -0.08 -23.90
C THR A 99 14.79 -0.91 -24.04
N HIS A 100 13.72 -0.27 -24.50
CA HIS A 100 12.81 -0.95 -25.41
C HIS A 100 13.32 -0.68 -26.84
N GLY A 101 14.46 -1.30 -27.16
CA GLY A 101 14.80 -1.54 -28.55
C GLY A 101 13.80 -2.55 -29.07
N GLU A 102 12.92 -2.12 -29.97
CA GLU A 102 12.29 -3.05 -30.90
C GLU A 102 13.42 -3.85 -31.59
N PRO A 103 13.38 -5.19 -31.62
CA PRO A 103 14.21 -5.89 -32.57
C PRO A 103 13.69 -5.53 -33.97
N ALA A 104 14.56 -4.91 -34.77
CA ALA A 104 14.34 -4.75 -36.19
C ALA A 104 14.03 -6.13 -36.80
N ILE A 105 12.79 -6.30 -37.23
CA ILE A 105 12.39 -7.44 -38.04
C ILE A 105 12.81 -7.07 -39.47
N ASN A 106 13.84 -7.76 -39.97
CA ASN A 106 14.18 -7.81 -41.40
C ASN A 106 13.21 -8.78 -42.10
#